data_AF-A0AAD3MJH0-F1
#
_entry.id   AF-A0AAD3MJH0-F1
#
_cell.length_a   1.000
_cell.length_b   1.000
_cell.length_c   1.000
_cell.angle_alpha   90.00
_cell.angle_beta   90.00
_cell.angle_gamma   90.00
#
_symmetry.space_group_name_H-M   'P 1'
#
loop_
_entity.id
_entity.type
_entity.pdbx_description
1 polymer ?
#
loop_
_entity_poly.entity_id
_entity_poly.type
_entity_poly.pdbx_seq_one_letter_code
_entity_poly.pdbx_strand_id
1 'polypeptide(L)'
;MREDETEEGEAKEKDRGVGEQGEVRSMGSGQSSDKLHCNRYLNGQGPPSLMQQANEEVNGMYSIVNGCQPEGQMTWVTLCRDLPGFPNDNTLQINYIFPDGIQTEKHPHPGEPYSGLRLCAYLPDNREGNRVLKLLEKAFNQKILFTVTTNQDGSDVVTSSIPLKIQPDGGSRDDGYPDPDYLKTVRKLLKDKGT
;
A
#
# COMPACT_ATOMS: atom_id res chain seq x y z
N MET A 1 -15.92 -1.54 -62.46
CA MET A 1 -16.90 -2.48 -63.04
C MET A 1 -17.09 -3.58 -62.01
N ARG A 2 -18.19 -3.47 -61.25
CA ARG A 2 -19.38 -4.37 -61.27
C ARG A 2 -19.26 -5.34 -60.09
N GLU A 3 -19.99 -5.08 -59.01
CA GLU A 3 -21.40 -5.46 -58.68
C GLU A 3 -21.29 -6.56 -57.60
N ASP A 4 -21.76 -6.30 -56.37
CA ASP A 4 -23.09 -6.69 -55.82
C ASP A 4 -23.21 -8.22 -55.65
N GLU A 5 -23.77 -8.84 -54.61
CA GLU A 5 -24.60 -8.44 -53.46
C GLU A 5 -24.82 -9.74 -52.62
N THR A 6 -25.09 -9.59 -51.30
CA THR A 6 -26.05 -10.39 -50.47
C THR A 6 -25.76 -11.91 -50.27
N GLU A 7 -25.98 -12.59 -49.13
CA GLU A 7 -27.19 -12.74 -48.32
C GLU A 7 -26.94 -13.71 -47.12
N GLU A 8 -27.65 -13.50 -46.00
CA GLU A 8 -28.15 -14.47 -44.97
C GLU A 8 -27.18 -15.37 -44.16
N GLY A 9 -27.44 -15.83 -42.93
CA GLY A 9 -28.54 -15.81 -41.95
C GLY A 9 -27.98 -16.56 -40.71
N GLU A 10 -28.48 -16.44 -39.47
CA GLU A 10 -29.62 -17.19 -38.96
C GLU A 10 -29.84 -16.79 -37.48
N ALA A 11 -31.07 -16.41 -37.14
CA ALA A 11 -31.53 -16.13 -35.78
C ALA A 11 -32.47 -17.26 -35.34
N LYS A 12 -32.38 -17.71 -34.08
CA LYS A 12 -33.31 -18.71 -33.48
C LYS A 12 -34.13 -18.10 -32.33
N GLU A 13 -35.34 -17.70 -32.71
CA GLU A 13 -36.65 -18.11 -32.18
C GLU A 13 -36.79 -18.52 -30.69
N LYS A 14 -37.68 -17.81 -29.98
CA LYS A 14 -38.48 -18.36 -28.87
C LYS A 14 -39.91 -17.83 -28.95
N ASP A 15 -40.84 -18.75 -29.18
CA ASP A 15 -42.28 -18.53 -29.20
C ASP A 15 -42.95 -18.78 -27.84
N ARG A 16 -44.15 -18.21 -27.73
CA ARG A 16 -45.21 -18.12 -26.71
C ARG A 16 -45.54 -19.46 -26.01
N GLY A 17 -46.16 -19.56 -24.84
CA GLY A 17 -47.11 -18.74 -24.07
C GLY A 17 -48.30 -19.62 -23.60
N VAL A 18 -49.22 -19.05 -22.78
CA VAL A 18 -50.54 -19.57 -22.29
C VAL A 18 -50.49 -20.32 -20.93
N GLY A 19 -51.14 -19.87 -19.85
CA GLY A 19 -52.60 -19.93 -19.52
C GLY A 19 -52.92 -21.29 -18.87
N GLU A 20 -53.63 -21.52 -17.76
CA GLU A 20 -54.88 -20.96 -17.20
C GLU A 20 -55.12 -21.52 -15.76
N GLN A 21 -56.26 -21.22 -15.15
CA GLN A 21 -56.57 -21.19 -13.72
C GLN A 21 -57.23 -22.48 -13.15
N GLY A 22 -57.15 -22.63 -11.81
CA GLY A 22 -58.25 -23.12 -10.95
C GLY A 22 -58.23 -24.58 -10.47
N GLU A 23 -58.24 -24.79 -9.15
CA GLU A 23 -59.33 -25.46 -8.37
C GLU A 23 -58.84 -25.89 -6.97
N VAL A 24 -59.70 -25.75 -5.97
CA VAL A 24 -59.44 -25.95 -4.53
C VAL A 24 -59.82 -27.38 -4.11
N ARG A 25 -58.99 -28.07 -3.30
CA ARG A 25 -59.39 -29.29 -2.57
C ARG A 25 -58.86 -29.31 -1.13
N SER A 26 -59.68 -29.85 -0.24
CA SER A 26 -59.58 -29.78 1.22
C SER A 26 -59.12 -31.10 1.86
N MET A 27 -58.58 -30.98 3.07
CA MET A 27 -58.39 -31.95 4.17
C MET A 27 -57.32 -33.06 4.06
N GLY A 28 -56.41 -33.08 5.04
CA GLY A 28 -55.53 -34.22 5.33
C GLY A 28 -54.61 -33.94 6.52
N SER A 29 -55.02 -34.37 7.71
CA SER A 29 -54.26 -34.30 8.96
C SER A 29 -53.01 -35.18 8.87
N GLY A 30 -51.83 -34.56 8.91
CA GLY A 30 -50.55 -35.23 9.06
C GLY A 30 -49.76 -34.54 10.17
N GLN A 31 -49.56 -35.24 11.29
CA GLN A 31 -48.70 -34.78 12.38
C GLN A 31 -47.27 -34.61 11.85
N SER A 32 -46.78 -33.37 11.78
CA SER A 32 -45.35 -33.09 11.68
C SER A 32 -44.94 -32.31 12.92
N SER A 33 -44.19 -32.99 13.78
CA SER A 33 -43.55 -32.40 14.94
C SER A 33 -42.44 -31.49 14.46
N ASP A 34 -42.71 -30.19 14.34
CA ASP A 34 -41.65 -29.18 14.37
C ASP A 34 -42.22 -27.85 14.87
N LYS A 35 -42.16 -27.67 16.19
CA LYS A 35 -42.31 -26.35 16.80
C LYS A 35 -41.07 -25.53 16.44
N LEU A 36 -41.06 -24.85 15.29
CA LEU A 36 -40.10 -23.79 15.02
C LEU A 36 -40.45 -22.59 15.90
N HIS A 37 -39.82 -22.56 17.07
CA HIS A 37 -39.90 -21.47 18.02
C HIS A 37 -39.09 -20.29 17.48
N CYS A 38 -39.76 -19.33 16.85
CA CYS A 38 -39.14 -18.06 16.46
C CYS A 38 -38.95 -17.15 17.69
N ASN A 39 -37.97 -17.47 18.54
CA ASN A 39 -37.54 -16.61 19.64
C ASN A 39 -36.18 -15.96 19.37
N ARG A 40 -35.86 -15.64 18.11
CA ARG A 40 -34.54 -15.07 17.81
C ARG A 40 -34.35 -13.63 18.34
N TYR A 41 -35.40 -12.95 18.79
CA TYR A 41 -35.29 -11.55 19.25
C TYR A 41 -35.95 -11.26 20.61
N LEU A 42 -36.08 -12.25 21.50
CA LEU A 42 -36.72 -12.04 22.80
C LEU A 42 -35.82 -11.47 23.90
N ASN A 43 -34.51 -11.28 23.65
CA ASN A 43 -33.58 -10.73 24.65
C ASN A 43 -33.20 -9.26 24.39
N GLY A 44 -33.97 -8.52 23.56
CA GLY A 44 -33.76 -7.08 23.35
C GLY A 44 -32.49 -6.70 22.58
N GLN A 45 -31.68 -7.66 22.14
CA GLN A 45 -30.57 -7.40 21.22
C GLN A 45 -31.05 -7.64 19.78
N GLY A 46 -31.67 -6.59 19.21
CA GLY A 46 -31.78 -6.48 17.76
C GLY A 46 -30.38 -6.36 17.14
N PRO A 47 -30.26 -6.51 15.80
CA PRO A 47 -29.00 -6.19 15.13
C PRO A 47 -28.53 -4.79 15.56
N PRO A 48 -27.22 -4.59 15.78
CA PRO A 48 -26.68 -3.29 16.18
C PRO A 48 -27.21 -2.20 15.24
N SER A 49 -27.51 -1.02 15.78
CA SER A 49 -27.99 0.09 14.95
C SER A 49 -27.01 0.38 13.82
N LEU A 50 -27.48 0.95 12.70
CA LEU A 50 -26.59 1.39 11.61
C LEU A 50 -25.46 2.32 12.10
N MET A 51 -25.68 3.06 13.19
CA MET A 51 -24.66 3.85 13.88
C MET A 51 -23.61 2.99 14.62
N GLN A 52 -24.02 1.88 15.25
CA GLN A 52 -23.10 0.91 15.87
C GLN A 52 -22.35 0.08 14.81
N GLN A 53 -23.02 -0.29 13.72
CA GLN A 53 -22.38 -0.95 12.58
C GLN A 53 -21.40 -0.01 11.89
N ALA A 54 -21.75 1.28 11.75
CA ALA A 54 -20.82 2.30 11.25
C ALA A 54 -19.64 2.51 12.21
N ASN A 55 -19.81 2.43 13.53
CA ASN A 55 -18.70 2.52 14.47
C ASN A 55 -17.79 1.28 14.45
N GLU A 56 -18.33 0.09 14.17
CA GLU A 56 -17.54 -1.13 13.92
C GLU A 56 -16.84 -1.09 12.55
N GLU A 57 -17.48 -0.53 11.53
CA GLU A 57 -16.87 -0.28 10.20
C GLU A 57 -15.85 0.88 10.22
N VAL A 58 -15.97 1.84 11.14
CA VAL A 58 -14.96 2.88 11.40
C VAL A 58 -13.78 2.35 12.23
N ASN A 59 -13.96 1.20 12.91
CA ASN A 59 -12.85 0.40 13.46
C ASN A 59 -12.32 -0.65 12.45
N GLY A 60 -12.86 -0.67 11.22
CA GLY A 60 -12.13 -1.04 10.01
C GLY A 60 -11.09 0.02 9.64
N MET A 61 -10.38 0.47 10.69
CA MET A 61 -9.38 1.51 10.71
C MET A 61 -8.44 1.18 9.56
N TYR A 62 -8.35 2.09 8.60
CA TYR A 62 -7.13 2.30 7.84
C TYR A 62 -6.01 2.09 8.85
N SER A 63 -5.36 0.92 8.81
CA SER A 63 -4.19 0.71 9.63
C SER A 63 -3.21 1.70 9.02
N ILE A 64 -3.19 2.92 9.57
CA ILE A 64 -2.10 3.84 9.38
C ILE A 64 -0.94 2.96 9.83
N VAL A 65 -0.17 2.50 8.84
CA VAL A 65 0.98 1.67 9.05
C VAL A 65 1.93 2.60 9.77
N ASN A 66 1.76 2.74 11.09
CA ASN A 66 2.57 3.62 11.91
C ASN A 66 3.87 2.87 12.10
N GLY A 67 4.72 2.93 11.08
CA GLY A 67 6.01 2.26 11.09
C GLY A 67 6.91 2.79 12.20
N CYS A 68 8.03 2.12 12.38
CA CYS A 68 8.97 2.35 13.48
C CYS A 68 10.01 3.43 13.15
N GLN A 69 9.71 4.34 12.22
CA GLN A 69 10.57 5.45 11.89
C GLN A 69 10.50 6.53 12.98
N PRO A 70 11.63 6.97 13.55
CA PRO A 70 11.65 8.11 14.47
C PRO A 70 11.22 9.43 13.83
N GLU A 71 10.97 10.45 14.66
CA GLU A 71 10.77 11.80 14.14
C GLU A 71 12.05 12.34 13.49
N GLY A 72 11.91 12.89 12.29
CA GLY A 72 13.03 13.35 11.49
C GLY A 72 12.56 14.28 10.38
N GLN A 73 13.49 14.74 9.56
CA GLN A 73 13.24 15.65 8.44
C GLN A 73 13.72 15.03 7.13
N MET A 74 12.93 15.22 6.08
CA MET A 74 13.26 14.89 4.70
C MET A 74 13.13 16.17 3.87
N THR A 75 14.20 16.56 3.20
CA THR A 75 14.22 17.72 2.28
C THR A 75 15.00 17.34 1.03
N TRP A 76 14.88 18.11 -0.05
CA TRP A 76 15.71 17.90 -1.24
C TRP A 76 16.00 19.19 -1.97
N VAL A 77 17.09 19.18 -2.75
CA VAL A 77 17.50 20.26 -3.65
C VAL A 77 17.86 19.68 -5.01
N THR A 78 17.74 20.48 -6.06
CA THR A 78 18.24 20.14 -7.40
C THR A 78 19.63 20.71 -7.58
N LEU A 79 20.57 19.85 -7.98
CA LEU A 79 21.94 20.21 -8.34
C LEU A 79 22.06 20.22 -9.85
N CYS A 80 22.67 21.28 -10.40
CA CYS A 80 22.96 21.42 -11.83
C CYS A 80 24.18 20.57 -12.24
N ARG A 81 24.08 19.24 -12.09
CA ARG A 81 25.08 18.26 -12.50
C ARG A 81 24.43 16.91 -12.72
N ASP A 82 25.07 16.10 -13.55
CA ASP A 82 24.58 14.78 -13.94
C ASP A 82 25.09 13.68 -13.00
N LEU A 83 24.31 12.61 -12.87
CA LEU A 83 24.78 11.36 -12.27
C LEU A 83 25.34 10.43 -13.36
N PRO A 84 26.38 9.62 -13.05
CA PRO A 84 26.82 8.58 -13.96
C PRO A 84 25.66 7.66 -14.39
N GLY A 85 25.46 7.53 -15.72
CA GLY A 85 24.35 6.76 -16.30
C GLY A 85 23.07 7.57 -16.61
N PHE A 86 23.03 8.86 -16.26
CA PHE A 86 21.91 9.77 -16.53
C PHE A 86 22.41 11.10 -17.15
N PRO A 87 22.96 11.06 -18.37
CA PRO A 87 23.49 12.26 -19.01
C PRO A 87 22.36 13.24 -19.37
N ASN A 88 22.62 14.53 -19.19
CA ASN A 88 21.69 15.66 -19.41
C ASN A 88 20.53 15.76 -18.41
N ASP A 89 20.52 14.94 -17.36
CA ASP A 89 19.58 15.06 -16.26
C ASP A 89 20.30 15.69 -15.06
N ASN A 90 19.69 16.71 -14.44
CA ASN A 90 20.19 17.24 -13.17
C ASN A 90 20.13 16.16 -12.06
N THR A 91 20.62 16.48 -10.87
CA THR A 91 20.58 15.56 -9.72
C THR A 91 19.70 16.08 -8.61
N LEU A 92 18.77 15.26 -8.11
CA LEU A 92 18.07 15.50 -6.85
C LEU A 92 18.94 14.98 -5.71
N GLN A 93 19.38 15.88 -4.82
CA GLN A 93 20.02 15.51 -3.55
C GLN A 93 18.97 15.59 -2.44
N ILE A 94 18.65 14.45 -1.85
CA ILE A 94 17.70 14.30 -0.76
C ILE A 94 18.48 14.24 0.55
N ASN A 95 18.12 15.08 1.52
CA ASN A 95 18.71 15.12 2.84
C ASN A 95 17.74 14.55 3.88
N TYR A 96 18.21 13.56 4.62
CA TYR A 96 17.53 12.99 5.79
C TYR A 96 18.27 13.39 7.06
N ILE A 97 17.52 13.89 8.03
CA ILE A 97 18.06 14.28 9.34
C ILE A 97 17.16 13.71 10.43
N PHE A 98 17.73 12.80 11.23
CA PHE A 98 17.15 12.28 12.45
C PHE A 98 18.05 12.70 13.61
N PRO A 99 17.55 13.43 14.62
CA PRO A 99 18.30 13.68 15.83
C PRO A 99 18.46 12.40 16.66
N ASP A 100 19.35 12.43 17.63
CA ASP A 100 19.40 11.42 18.69
C ASP A 100 18.09 11.43 19.48
N GLY A 101 17.71 10.29 20.04
CA GLY A 101 16.46 10.20 20.79
C GLY A 101 16.35 8.96 21.65
N ILE A 102 15.15 8.75 22.19
CA ILE A 102 14.81 7.61 23.03
C ILE A 102 13.90 6.66 22.28
N GLN A 103 14.16 5.37 22.42
CA GLN A 103 13.42 4.31 21.76
C GLN A 103 12.00 4.16 22.31
N THR A 104 11.04 4.00 21.39
CA THR A 104 9.64 3.71 21.73
C THR A 104 9.43 2.21 21.94
N GLU A 105 8.26 1.81 22.41
CA GLU A 105 7.83 0.40 22.53
C GLU A 105 7.89 -0.38 21.21
N LYS A 106 8.04 0.30 20.07
CA LYS A 106 8.14 -0.32 18.74
C LYS A 106 9.58 -0.60 18.30
N HIS A 107 10.57 -0.21 19.10
CA HIS A 107 12.00 -0.36 18.78
C HIS A 107 12.62 -1.53 19.55
N PRO A 108 13.84 -1.98 19.17
CA PRO A 108 14.48 -3.14 19.79
C PRO A 108 14.69 -3.04 21.30
N HIS A 109 15.04 -1.85 21.81
CA HIS A 109 15.31 -1.61 23.23
C HIS A 109 14.50 -0.41 23.75
N PRO A 110 13.21 -0.58 24.08
CA PRO A 110 12.36 0.51 24.56
C PRO A 110 12.95 1.24 25.77
N GLY A 111 12.89 2.58 25.76
CA GLY A 111 13.44 3.42 26.83
C GLY A 111 14.94 3.69 26.75
N GLU A 112 15.69 2.95 25.93
CA GLU A 112 17.12 3.17 25.70
C GLU A 112 17.37 4.25 24.63
N PRO A 113 18.53 4.93 24.64
CA PRO A 113 18.86 5.88 23.60
C PRO A 113 19.14 5.19 22.25
N TYR A 114 18.97 5.93 21.16
CA TYR A 114 19.50 5.58 19.85
C TYR A 114 20.27 6.78 19.27
N SER A 115 21.25 6.51 18.43
CA SER A 115 21.97 7.54 17.68
C SER A 115 21.20 7.92 16.42
N GLY A 116 21.06 9.21 16.18
CA GLY A 116 20.43 9.79 15.01
C GLY A 116 21.20 9.50 13.72
N LEU A 117 20.73 10.09 12.62
CA LEU A 117 21.28 9.89 11.29
C LEU A 117 21.26 11.20 10.51
N ARG A 118 22.37 11.51 9.82
CA ARG A 118 22.43 12.53 8.78
C ARG A 118 22.93 11.87 7.51
N LEU A 119 22.10 11.87 6.47
CA LEU A 119 22.36 11.12 5.26
C LEU A 119 21.88 11.90 4.03
N CYS A 120 22.71 11.91 2.98
CA CYS A 120 22.33 12.39 1.67
C CYS A 120 22.08 11.20 0.75
N ALA A 121 21.04 11.27 -0.07
CA ALA A 121 20.78 10.31 -1.13
C ALA A 121 20.59 11.03 -2.47
N TYR A 122 20.91 10.36 -3.57
CA TYR A 122 20.87 10.96 -4.90
C TYR A 122 19.89 10.23 -5.82
N LEU A 123 19.16 10.99 -6.62
CA LEU A 123 18.33 10.51 -7.73
C LEU A 123 18.58 11.40 -8.96
N PRO A 124 18.44 10.88 -10.18
CA PRO A 124 18.40 11.74 -11.36
C PRO A 124 17.11 12.58 -11.35
N ASP A 125 17.20 13.85 -11.72
CA ASP A 125 16.07 14.76 -11.86
C ASP A 125 15.38 14.56 -13.21
N ASN A 126 14.87 13.35 -13.41
CA ASN A 126 14.10 12.97 -14.59
C ASN A 126 12.76 12.34 -14.19
N ARG A 127 11.98 11.92 -15.18
CA ARG A 127 10.64 11.35 -14.95
C ARG A 127 10.65 10.15 -14.00
N GLU A 128 11.64 9.27 -14.10
CA GLU A 128 11.70 8.06 -13.27
C GLU A 128 12.22 8.36 -11.87
N GLY A 129 13.25 9.21 -11.75
CA GLY A 129 13.76 9.65 -10.45
C GLY A 129 12.72 10.44 -9.66
N ASN A 130 11.97 11.34 -10.30
CA ASN A 130 10.87 12.08 -9.67
C ASN A 130 9.73 11.15 -9.19
N ARG A 131 9.47 10.03 -9.88
CA ARG A 131 8.52 9.02 -9.38
C ARG A 131 9.03 8.32 -8.14
N VAL A 132 10.32 7.99 -8.10
CA VAL A 132 10.95 7.42 -6.90
C VAL A 132 10.90 8.41 -5.74
N LEU A 133 11.24 9.69 -5.97
CA LEU A 133 11.17 10.74 -4.95
C LEU A 133 9.79 10.80 -4.28
N LYS A 134 8.70 10.79 -5.07
CA LYS A 134 7.32 10.80 -4.53
C LYS A 134 7.00 9.56 -3.69
N LEU A 135 7.52 8.39 -4.07
CA LEU A 135 7.35 7.17 -3.28
C LEU A 135 8.15 7.22 -1.98
N LEU A 136 9.38 7.76 -2.02
CA LEU A 136 10.19 7.97 -0.82
C LEU A 136 9.51 8.95 0.14
N GLU A 137 8.98 10.07 -0.37
CA GLU A 137 8.23 11.05 0.41
C GLU A 137 7.00 10.40 1.07
N LYS A 138 6.24 9.62 0.30
CA LYS A 138 5.09 8.87 0.83
C LYS A 138 5.52 7.88 1.92
N ALA A 139 6.59 7.11 1.71
CA ALA A 139 7.10 6.14 2.68
C ALA A 139 7.62 6.82 3.95
N PHE A 140 8.26 7.97 3.81
CA PHE A 140 8.75 8.78 4.92
C PHE A 140 7.57 9.31 5.76
N ASN A 141 6.52 9.84 5.11
CA ASN A 141 5.32 10.33 5.78
C ASN A 141 4.54 9.20 6.47
N GLN A 142 4.57 8.00 5.91
CA GLN A 142 4.02 6.78 6.51
C GLN A 142 4.94 6.16 7.57
N LYS A 143 6.09 6.75 7.88
CA LYS A 143 7.02 6.25 8.91
C LYS A 143 7.58 4.85 8.63
N ILE A 144 7.72 4.45 7.36
CA ILE A 144 8.20 3.11 6.95
C ILE A 144 9.51 3.14 6.15
N LEU A 145 10.12 4.32 5.98
CA LEU A 145 11.35 4.47 5.21
C LEU A 145 12.61 4.18 6.05
N PHE A 146 12.59 4.52 7.33
CA PHE A 146 13.67 4.26 8.28
C PHE A 146 13.16 3.50 9.50
N THR A 147 14.08 2.91 10.27
CA THR A 147 13.79 2.25 11.55
C THR A 147 15.02 2.34 12.45
N VAL A 148 14.86 2.10 13.75
CA VAL A 148 15.99 1.88 14.65
C VAL A 148 16.42 0.41 14.57
N THR A 149 17.72 0.17 14.46
CA THR A 149 18.32 -1.17 14.45
C THR A 149 19.59 -1.19 15.31
N THR A 150 19.84 -2.32 15.97
CA THR A 150 21.12 -2.57 16.63
C THR A 150 22.18 -2.93 15.58
N ASN A 151 23.28 -2.18 15.56
CA ASN A 151 24.41 -2.44 14.67
C ASN A 151 25.32 -3.58 15.21
N GLN A 152 26.39 -3.91 14.49
CA GLN A 152 27.33 -4.96 14.88
C GLN A 152 28.06 -4.68 16.20
N ASP A 153 28.22 -3.40 16.54
CA ASP A 153 28.86 -2.93 17.77
C ASP A 153 27.88 -2.87 18.96
N GLY A 154 26.63 -3.31 18.78
CA GLY A 154 25.61 -3.29 19.82
C GLY A 154 24.97 -1.93 20.07
N SER A 155 25.24 -0.93 19.21
CA SER A 155 24.64 0.40 19.30
C SER A 155 23.38 0.50 18.46
N ASP A 156 22.33 1.11 19.01
CA ASP A 156 21.09 1.36 18.27
C ASP A 156 21.18 2.64 17.45
N VAL A 157 20.93 2.50 16.15
CA VAL A 157 21.08 3.58 15.18
C VAL A 157 19.90 3.62 14.22
N VAL A 158 19.61 4.79 13.66
CA VAL A 158 18.61 4.93 12.60
C VAL A 158 19.18 4.41 11.27
N THR A 159 18.47 3.47 10.64
CA THR A 159 18.86 2.80 9.40
C THR A 159 17.74 2.85 8.37
N SER A 160 18.09 2.97 7.08
CA SER A 160 17.12 2.94 5.99
C SER A 160 16.59 1.53 5.74
N SER A 161 15.29 1.41 5.55
CA SER A 161 14.61 0.13 5.28
C SER A 161 14.71 -0.35 3.83
N ILE A 162 15.27 0.49 2.96
CA ILE A 162 15.54 0.21 1.54
C ILE A 162 16.94 0.73 1.20
N PRO A 163 17.60 0.21 0.14
CA PRO A 163 18.85 0.75 -0.33
C PRO A 163 18.66 2.18 -0.87
N LEU A 164 19.52 3.09 -0.41
CA LEU A 164 19.59 4.48 -0.86
C LEU A 164 20.93 4.69 -1.57
N LYS A 165 20.95 5.56 -2.58
CA LYS A 165 22.19 5.92 -3.27
C LYS A 165 22.88 7.05 -2.53
N ILE A 166 23.78 6.71 -1.60
CA ILE A 166 24.44 7.66 -0.70
C ILE A 166 25.72 8.25 -1.27
N GLN A 167 26.22 7.68 -2.36
CA GLN A 167 27.31 8.25 -3.15
C GLN A 167 26.78 8.71 -4.52
N PRO A 168 27.25 9.86 -5.05
CA PRO A 168 26.87 10.30 -6.39
C PRO A 168 27.61 9.50 -7.48
N ASP A 169 28.74 8.87 -7.14
CA ASP A 169 29.58 8.03 -8.00
C ASP A 169 30.04 6.77 -7.24
N GLY A 170 30.98 5.99 -7.78
CA GLY A 170 31.47 4.73 -7.17
C GLY A 170 30.72 3.46 -7.61
N GLY A 171 29.61 3.60 -8.33
CA GLY A 171 28.85 2.46 -8.84
C GLY A 171 28.07 1.69 -7.78
N SER A 172 27.39 0.62 -8.19
CA SER A 172 26.41 -0.08 -7.35
C SER A 172 26.97 -0.70 -6.07
N ARG A 173 28.26 -1.07 -6.04
CA ARG A 173 28.90 -1.72 -4.89
C ARG A 173 29.13 -0.76 -3.71
N ASP A 174 29.22 0.53 -4.01
CA ASP A 174 29.50 1.59 -3.04
C ASP A 174 28.26 2.46 -2.79
N ASP A 175 27.07 1.89 -3.00
CA ASP A 175 25.79 2.59 -2.90
C ASP A 175 25.75 3.86 -3.78
N GLY A 176 26.37 3.78 -4.96
CA GLY A 176 26.51 4.90 -5.89
C GLY A 176 26.07 4.60 -7.32
N TYR A 177 26.36 5.54 -8.21
CA TYR A 177 26.07 5.47 -9.64
C TYR A 177 27.35 5.24 -10.46
N PRO A 178 27.29 4.59 -11.64
CA PRO A 178 26.07 4.13 -12.33
C PRO A 178 25.48 2.85 -11.73
N ASP A 179 24.15 2.78 -11.74
CA ASP A 179 23.39 1.59 -11.37
C ASP A 179 22.08 1.58 -12.19
N PRO A 180 22.04 0.83 -13.31
CA PRO A 180 20.89 0.85 -14.22
C PRO A 180 19.63 0.22 -13.61
N ASP A 181 19.77 -0.65 -12.61
CA ASP A 181 18.64 -1.38 -12.02
C ASP A 181 18.06 -0.68 -10.78
N TYR A 182 18.79 0.26 -10.18
CA TYR A 182 18.41 0.90 -8.92
C TYR A 182 16.97 1.45 -8.90
N LEU A 183 16.60 2.30 -9.87
CA LEU A 183 15.28 2.92 -9.90
C LEU A 183 14.15 1.88 -10.05
N LYS A 184 14.42 0.75 -10.70
CA LYS A 184 13.44 -0.35 -10.80
C LYS A 184 13.32 -1.10 -9.48
N THR A 185 14.46 -1.45 -8.88
CA THR A 185 14.54 -2.18 -7.61
C THR A 185 13.89 -1.40 -6.47
N VAL A 186 14.23 -0.12 -6.30
CA VAL A 186 13.68 0.70 -5.22
C VAL A 186 12.17 0.88 -5.32
N ARG A 187 11.62 1.04 -6.54
CA ARG A 187 10.17 1.09 -6.75
C ARG A 187 9.48 -0.21 -6.38
N LYS A 188 10.10 -1.35 -6.67
CA LYS A 188 9.56 -2.65 -6.27
C LYS A 188 9.53 -2.77 -4.74
N LEU A 189 10.64 -2.47 -4.08
CA LEU A 189 10.75 -2.54 -2.62
C LEU A 189 9.75 -1.60 -1.91
N LEU A 190 9.57 -0.38 -2.44
CA LEU A 190 8.59 0.57 -1.91
C LEU A 190 7.15 0.07 -2.10
N LYS A 191 6.81 -0.48 -3.27
CA LYS A 191 5.49 -1.09 -3.49
C LYS A 191 5.24 -2.26 -2.55
N ASP A 192 6.22 -3.13 -2.37
CA ASP A 192 6.12 -4.31 -1.49
C ASP A 192 5.92 -3.88 -0.01
N LYS A 193 6.39 -2.68 0.37
CA LYS A 193 6.17 -2.07 1.69
C LYS A 193 4.82 -1.36 1.86
N GLY A 194 3.97 -1.33 0.84
CA GLY A 194 2.65 -0.69 0.89
C GLY A 194 2.63 0.80 0.53
N THR A 195 3.66 1.30 -0.15
CA THR A 195 3.66 2.65 -0.76
C THR A 195 3.08 2.69 -2.16
#